data_AF-A0A535G9M7-F1
#
_entry.id   AF-A0A535G9M7-F1
#
_cell.length_a   1.000
_cell.length_b   1.000
_cell.length_c   1.000
_cell.angle_alpha   90.00
_cell.angle_beta   90.00
_cell.angle_gamma   90.00
#
_symmetry.space_group_name_H-M   'P 1'
#
loop_
_entity.id
_entity.type
_entity.pdbx_description
1 polymer ?
#
loop_
_entity_poly.entity_id
_entity_poly.type
_entity_poly.pdbx_seq_one_letter_code
_entity_poly.pdbx_strand_id
1 'polypeptide(L)'
;MLTVGRDQWDLFDRLKHMLLPAFVLSLTGIANYSRILRTETLDVLGQDFVRTAHAKGLRERTVVFVHALRNALIPVVTALGGILAALVGGALVVETVF
;
A
#
# COMPACT_ATOMS: atom_id res chain seq x y z
N MET A 1 16.00 24.26 17.33
CA MET A 1 15.49 24.10 15.95
C MET A 1 16.38 23.09 15.25
N LEU A 2 15.91 21.84 15.11
CA LEU A 2 16.59 20.81 14.34
C LEU A 2 16.28 21.07 12.87
N THR A 3 17.08 21.92 12.24
CA THR A 3 17.02 22.19 10.80
C THR A 3 17.75 21.07 10.07
N VAL A 4 17.09 20.46 9.09
CA VAL A 4 17.68 19.48 8.18
C VAL A 4 18.94 20.09 7.54
N GLY A 5 20.09 19.41 7.67
CA GLY A 5 21.29 19.76 6.88
C GLY A 5 22.52 20.27 7.63
N ARG A 6 22.76 19.88 8.89
CA ARG A 6 24.06 20.16 9.53
C ARG A 6 25.21 19.37 8.88
N ASP A 7 24.93 18.13 8.45
CA ASP A 7 25.84 17.28 7.68
C ASP A 7 25.13 16.80 6.39
N GLN A 8 25.69 17.14 5.25
CA GLN A 8 25.14 16.87 3.91
C GLN A 8 25.01 15.37 3.59
N TRP A 9 25.66 14.50 4.37
CA TRP A 9 25.69 13.04 4.20
C TRP A 9 24.91 12.28 5.28
N ASP A 10 24.24 12.97 6.22
CA ASP A 10 23.54 12.28 7.31
C ASP A 10 22.12 11.85 6.88
N LEU A 11 22.06 10.68 6.23
CA LEU A 11 20.82 10.05 5.76
C LEU A 11 19.85 9.75 6.91
N PHE A 12 20.38 9.47 8.10
CA PHE A 12 19.57 9.08 9.25
C PHE A 12 18.78 10.26 9.82
N ASP A 13 19.40 11.45 9.87
CA ASP A 13 18.73 12.68 10.28
C ASP A 13 17.58 13.04 9.33
N ARG A 14 17.81 12.93 8.01
CA ARG A 14 16.77 13.18 6.99
C ARG A 14 15.60 12.23 7.09
N LEU A 15 15.86 10.92 7.23
CA LEU A 15 14.82 9.90 7.40
C LEU A 15 13.95 10.19 8.63
N LYS A 16 14.56 10.56 9.77
CA LYS A 16 13.81 10.93 10.99
C LYS A 16 12.89 12.12 10.78
N HIS A 17 13.37 13.16 10.08
CA HIS A 17 12.57 14.36 9.82
C HIS A 17 11.47 14.12 8.78
N MET A 18 11.63 13.14 7.89
CA MET A 18 10.60 12.76 6.92
C MET A 18 9.58 11.75 7.46
N LEU A 19 9.93 10.94 8.46
CA LEU A 19 9.11 9.82 8.93
C LEU A 19 7.75 10.29 9.48
N LEU A 20 7.73 11.32 10.34
CA LEU A 20 6.49 11.82 10.95
C LEU A 20 5.56 12.46 9.89
N PRO A 21 6.00 13.41 9.05
CA PRO A 21 5.15 13.95 7.99
C PRO A 21 4.68 12.90 6.99
N ALA A 22 5.58 12.01 6.54
CA ALA A 22 5.22 10.96 5.60
C ALA A 22 4.17 10.02 6.18
N PHE A 23 4.29 9.65 7.46
CA PHE A 23 3.32 8.78 8.15
C PHE A 23 1.94 9.44 8.24
N VAL A 24 1.89 10.70 8.68
CA VAL A 24 0.63 11.47 8.79
C VAL A 24 -0.05 11.64 7.44
N LEU A 25 0.70 11.93 6.38
CA LEU A 25 0.15 12.03 5.02
C LEU A 25 -0.33 10.66 4.48
N SER A 26 0.38 9.59 4.82
CA SER A 26 0.05 8.23 4.35
C SER A 26 -1.20 7.64 5.01
N LEU A 27 -1.51 8.05 6.24
CA LEU A 27 -2.68 7.57 7.00
C LEU A 27 -3.99 7.68 6.22
N THR A 28 -4.20 8.79 5.50
CA THR A 28 -5.40 9.00 4.67
C THR A 28 -5.50 7.97 3.55
N GLY A 29 -4.39 7.68 2.88
CA GLY A 29 -4.33 6.65 1.83
C GLY A 29 -4.58 5.26 2.40
N ILE A 30 -3.98 4.93 3.56
CA ILE A 30 -4.11 3.62 4.20
C ILE A 30 -5.58 3.27 4.47
N ALA A 31 -6.41 4.22 4.90
CA ALA A 31 -7.83 3.98 5.13
C ALA A 31 -8.55 3.48 3.87
N ASN A 32 -8.29 4.10 2.72
CA ASN A 32 -8.92 3.72 1.45
C ASN A 32 -8.42 2.35 0.97
N TYR A 33 -7.10 2.13 0.98
CA TYR A 33 -6.51 0.85 0.57
C TYR A 33 -6.89 -0.30 1.50
N SER A 34 -6.99 -0.05 2.81
CA SER A 34 -7.45 -1.05 3.77
C SER A 34 -8.90 -1.47 3.51
N ARG A 35 -9.76 -0.55 3.10
CA ARG A 35 -11.14 -0.87 2.72
C ARG A 35 -11.18 -1.74 1.46
N ILE A 36 -10.43 -1.37 0.43
CA ILE A 36 -10.34 -2.15 -0.82
C ILE A 36 -9.83 -3.55 -0.52
N LEU A 37 -8.70 -3.67 0.17
CA LEU A 37 -8.10 -4.95 0.54
C LEU A 37 -9.08 -5.83 1.32
N ARG A 38 -9.85 -5.25 2.24
CA ARG A 38 -10.87 -5.97 3.00
C ARG A 38 -11.97 -6.51 2.09
N THR A 39 -12.50 -5.71 1.17
CA THR A 39 -13.52 -6.15 0.20
C THR A 39 -12.99 -7.30 -0.65
N GLU A 40 -11.83 -7.12 -1.27
CA GLU A 40 -11.21 -8.14 -2.13
C GLU A 40 -10.91 -9.43 -1.36
N THR A 41 -10.48 -9.34 -0.10
CA THR A 41 -10.21 -10.53 0.73
C THR A 41 -11.50 -11.31 1.00
N LEU A 42 -12.61 -10.61 1.29
CA LEU A 42 -13.91 -11.26 1.50
C LEU A 42 -14.41 -11.94 0.22
N ASP A 43 -14.24 -11.29 -0.93
CA ASP A 43 -14.63 -11.85 -2.23
C ASP A 43 -13.81 -13.10 -2.57
N VAL A 44 -12.49 -13.06 -2.33
CA VAL A 44 -11.60 -14.21 -2.57
C VAL A 44 -11.92 -15.38 -1.63
N LEU A 45 -12.23 -15.11 -0.35
CA LEU A 45 -12.60 -16.17 0.60
C LEU A 45 -13.86 -16.95 0.16
N GLY A 46 -14.74 -16.32 -0.63
CA GLY A 46 -15.91 -16.97 -1.21
C GLY A 46 -15.64 -17.90 -2.39
N GLN A 47 -14.41 -17.93 -2.92
CA GLN A 47 -14.07 -18.65 -4.15
C GLN A 47 -13.82 -20.15 -3.93
N ASP A 48 -14.10 -20.96 -4.96
CA ASP A 48 -14.02 -22.42 -4.86
C ASP A 48 -12.59 -22.95 -4.64
N PHE A 49 -11.56 -22.21 -5.07
CA PHE A 49 -10.18 -22.60 -4.80
C PHE A 49 -9.84 -22.50 -3.30
N VAL A 50 -10.46 -21.58 -2.56
CA VAL A 50 -10.32 -21.45 -1.11
C VAL A 50 -11.04 -22.60 -0.42
N ARG A 51 -12.26 -22.95 -0.86
CA ARG A 51 -12.97 -24.14 -0.37
C ARG A 51 -12.17 -25.42 -0.59
N THR A 52 -11.52 -25.54 -1.75
CA THR A 52 -10.62 -26.65 -2.06
C THR A 52 -9.40 -26.66 -1.14
N ALA A 53 -8.85 -25.49 -0.80
CA ALA A 53 -7.75 -25.37 0.14
C ALA A 53 -8.13 -25.87 1.54
N HIS A 54 -9.34 -25.55 2.01
CA HIS A 54 -9.88 -26.11 3.26
C HIS A 54 -10.11 -27.63 3.16
N ALA A 55 -10.65 -28.13 2.05
CA ALA A 55 -10.86 -29.56 1.83
C ALA A 55 -9.54 -30.36 1.81
N LYS A 56 -8.44 -29.72 1.40
CA LYS A 56 -7.06 -30.28 1.48
C LYS A 56 -6.48 -30.31 2.91
N GLY A 57 -7.19 -29.78 3.91
CA GLY A 57 -6.73 -29.75 5.29
C GLY A 57 -5.66 -28.71 5.59
N LEU A 58 -5.53 -27.67 4.76
CA LEU A 58 -4.57 -26.59 5.01
C LEU A 58 -4.96 -25.80 6.26
N ARG A 59 -3.94 -25.36 7.03
CA ARG A 59 -4.15 -24.51 8.21
C ARG A 59 -4.79 -23.18 7.81
N GLU A 60 -5.71 -22.69 8.62
CA GLU A 60 -6.42 -21.42 8.40
C GLU A 60 -5.50 -20.25 8.03
N ARG A 61 -4.39 -20.09 8.77
CA ARG A 61 -3.39 -19.04 8.49
C ARG A 61 -2.80 -19.16 7.08
N THR A 62 -2.60 -20.38 6.57
CA THR A 62 -2.06 -20.59 5.21
C THR A 62 -3.09 -20.21 4.17
N VAL A 63 -4.36 -20.56 4.40
CA VAL A 63 -5.46 -20.18 3.51
C VAL A 63 -5.59 -18.64 3.47
N VAL A 64 -5.62 -17.98 4.63
CA VAL A 64 -5.75 -16.51 4.68
C VAL A 64 -4.55 -15.81 4.06
N PHE A 65 -3.32 -16.09 4.47
CA PHE A 65 -2.15 -15.32 4.02
C PHE A 65 -1.67 -15.68 2.61
N VAL A 66 -1.74 -16.96 2.22
CA VAL A 66 -1.17 -17.42 0.94
C VAL A 66 -2.25 -17.49 -0.15
N HIS A 67 -3.48 -17.86 0.19
CA HIS A 67 -4.54 -18.09 -0.80
C HIS A 67 -5.48 -16.89 -0.92
N ALA A 68 -5.95 -16.32 0.19
CA ALA A 68 -6.86 -15.18 0.16
C ALA A 68 -6.11 -13.86 -0.08
N LEU A 69 -5.22 -13.48 0.83
CA LEU A 69 -4.54 -12.18 0.82
C LEU A 69 -3.71 -11.96 -0.43
N ARG A 70 -2.93 -12.97 -0.86
CA ARG A 70 -2.09 -12.87 -2.06
C ARG A 70 -2.91 -12.59 -3.33
N ASN A 71 -4.11 -13.18 -3.44
CA ASN A 71 -5.00 -12.94 -4.58
C ASN A 71 -5.78 -11.63 -4.43
N ALA A 72 -6.19 -11.28 -3.22
CA ALA A 72 -6.87 -10.02 -2.91
C ALA A 72 -5.99 -8.78 -3.11
N LEU A 73 -4.66 -8.93 -3.17
CA LEU A 73 -3.73 -7.84 -3.45
C LEU A 73 -3.65 -7.44 -4.92
N ILE A 74 -4.15 -8.25 -5.86
CA ILE A 74 -4.07 -7.95 -7.30
C ILE A 74 -4.70 -6.57 -7.61
N PRO A 75 -5.93 -6.26 -7.16
CA PRO A 75 -6.55 -4.96 -7.42
C PRO A 75 -5.89 -3.83 -6.63
N VAL A 76 -5.37 -4.12 -5.43
CA VAL A 76 -4.64 -3.15 -4.60
C VAL A 76 -3.38 -2.67 -5.31
N VAL A 77 -2.60 -3.59 -5.90
CA VAL A 77 -1.40 -3.24 -6.68
C VAL A 77 -1.77 -2.41 -7.91
N THR A 78 -2.85 -2.75 -8.60
CA THR A 78 -3.34 -1.95 -9.73
C THR A 78 -3.72 -0.53 -9.31
N ALA A 79 -4.42 -0.38 -8.18
CA ALA A 79 -4.81 0.92 -7.64
C ALA A 79 -3.58 1.78 -7.24
N LEU A 80 -2.51 1.16 -6.74
CA LEU A 80 -1.25 1.86 -6.49
C LEU A 80 -0.62 2.44 -7.76
N GLY A 81 -0.81 1.80 -8.92
CA GLY A 81 -0.40 2.34 -10.21
C GLY A 81 -1.02 3.70 -10.53
N GLY A 82 -2.25 3.94 -10.05
CA GLY A 82 -2.93 5.22 -10.16
C GLY A 82 -2.20 6.36 -9.43
N ILE A 83 -1.53 6.08 -8.31
CA ILE A 83 -0.73 7.08 -7.60
C ILE A 83 0.43 7.55 -8.48
N LEU A 84 1.14 6.62 -9.12
CA LEU A 84 2.28 6.95 -9.99
C LEU A 84 1.83 7.82 -11.17
N ALA A 85 0.71 7.45 -11.81
CA ALA A 85 0.14 8.23 -12.90
C ALA A 85 -0.29 9.65 -12.43
N ALA A 86 -0.92 9.75 -11.27
CA ALA A 86 -1.32 11.03 -10.69
C ALA A 86 -0.11 11.91 -10.34
N LEU A 87 0.99 11.32 -9.88
CA LEU A 87 2.20 12.05 -9.52
C LEU A 87 2.90 12.62 -10.76
N VAL A 88 3.03 11.84 -11.83
CA VAL A 88 3.56 12.31 -13.11
C VAL A 88 2.64 13.37 -13.72
N GLY A 89 1.33 13.13 -13.75
CA GLY A 89 0.36 14.10 -14.27
C GLY A 89 0.37 15.41 -13.48
N GLY A 90 0.43 15.34 -12.16
CA GLY A 90 0.51 16.51 -11.29
C GLY A 90 1.80 17.30 -11.50
N ALA A 91 2.95 16.63 -11.63
CA ALA A 91 4.23 17.29 -11.93
C ALA A 91 4.18 18.06 -13.25
N LEU A 92 3.65 17.45 -14.31
CA LEU A 92 3.50 18.11 -15.61
C LEU A 92 2.57 19.33 -15.55
N VAL A 93 1.48 19.26 -14.79
CA VAL A 93 0.59 20.41 -14.59
C VAL A 93 1.32 21.55 -13.88
N VAL A 94 2.13 21.24 -12.87
CA VAL A 94 2.94 22.26 -12.16
C VAL A 94 3.96 22.90 -13.11
N GLU A 95 4.66 22.09 -13.91
CA GLU A 95 5.66 22.57 -14.89
C GLU A 95 5.09 23.38 -16.05
N THR A 96 3.80 23.24 -16.36
CA THR A 96 3.19 23.99 -17.47
C THR A 96 2.60 25.33 -17.03
N VAL A 97 2.21 25.45 -15.76
CA VAL A 97 1.64 26.68 -15.19
C VAL A 97 2.70 27.66 -14.70
N PHE A 98 3.87 27.16 -14.29
CA PHE A 98 5.00 27.92 -13.76
C PHE A 98 6.25 27.70 -14.60
#